data_AF-A0A2D7IMU6-F1
#
_entry.id   AF-A0A2D7IMU6-F1
#
_cell.length_a   1.000
_cell.length_b   1.000
_cell.length_c   1.000
_cell.angle_alpha   90.00
_cell.angle_beta   90.00
_cell.angle_gamma   90.00
#
_symmetry.space_group_name_H-M   'P 1'
#
loop_
_entity.id
_entity.type
_entity.pdbx_description
1 polymer ?
#
loop_
_entity_poly.entity_id
_entity_poly.type
_entity_poly.pdbx_seq_one_letter_code
_entity_poly.pdbx_strand_id
1 'polypeptide(L)' 'MIKHTLKITLGVILVLIGIIGGLIPIFQGWVFGIPGLIILAEYFPQLKKIINWAKNKYKKSL' A
#
# COMPACT_ATOMS: atom_id res chain seq x y z
N MET A 1 0.53 -30.40 26.40
CA MET A 1 -0.75 -29.78 26.01
C MET A 1 -0.59 -28.36 25.45
N ILE A 2 0.04 -27.41 26.15
CA ILE A 2 0.25 -26.01 25.69
C ILE A 2 0.80 -25.90 24.25
N LYS A 3 1.79 -26.74 23.88
CA LYS A 3 2.42 -26.71 22.56
C LYS A 3 1.46 -27.06 21.42
N HIS A 4 0.42 -27.86 21.69
CA HIS A 4 -0.53 -28.28 20.66
C HIS A 4 -1.59 -27.21 20.42
N THR A 5 -2.12 -26.63 21.49
CA THR A 5 -3.06 -25.50 21.42
C THR A 5 -2.40 -24.29 20.76
N LEU A 6 -1.16 -23.96 21.12
CA LEU A 6 -0.42 -22.87 20.48
C LEU A 6 -0.23 -23.05 18.98
N LYS A 7 0.07 -24.28 18.52
CA LYS A 7 0.21 -24.58 17.08
C LYS A 7 -1.10 -24.42 16.33
N ILE A 8 -2.22 -24.84 16.94
CA ILE A 8 -3.56 -24.69 16.36
C ILE A 8 -3.94 -23.22 16.29
N THR A 9 -3.76 -22.46 17.38
CA THR A 9 -4.03 -21.03 17.42
C THR A 9 -3.18 -20.26 16.42
N LEU A 10 -1.87 -20.55 16.32
CA LEU A 10 -1.01 -19.94 15.31
C LEU A 10 -1.50 -20.28 13.90
N GLY A 11 -1.80 -21.55 13.62
CA GLY A 11 -2.28 -21.99 12.32
C GLY A 11 -3.54 -21.26 11.88
N VAL A 12 -4.51 -21.10 12.78
CA VAL A 12 -5.76 -20.37 12.49
C VAL A 12 -5.49 -18.89 12.20
N ILE A 13 -4.65 -18.23 13.00
CA ILE A 13 -4.27 -16.82 12.79
C ILE A 13 -3.56 -16.64 11.44
N LEU A 14 -2.63 -17.53 11.10
CA LEU A 14 -1.90 -17.51 9.83
C LEU A 14 -2.82 -17.73 8.63
N VAL A 15 -3.80 -18.63 8.72
CA VAL A 15 -4.80 -18.83 7.64
C VAL A 15 -5.67 -17.58 7.46
N LEU A 16 -6.11 -16.94 8.53
CA LEU A 16 -6.92 -15.71 8.44
C LEU A 16 -6.13 -14.55 7.82
N ILE A 17 -4.87 -14.35 8.23
CA ILE A 17 -3.98 -13.35 7.62
C ILE A 17 -3.70 -13.71 6.16
N GLY A 18 -3.52 -14.99 5.84
CA GLY A 18 -3.31 -15.47 4.47
C GLY A 18 -4.53 -15.27 3.56
N ILE A 19 -5.75 -15.38 4.08
CA ILE A 19 -6.99 -15.12 3.32
C ILE A 19 -7.17 -13.62 3.11
N ILE A 20 -6.99 -12.80 4.16
CA ILE A 20 -7.09 -11.33 4.05
C ILE A 20 -5.99 -10.78 3.14
N GLY A 21 -4.76 -11.26 3.30
CA GLY A 21 -3.62 -10.90 2.46
C GLY A 21 -3.70 -11.48 1.05
N GLY A 22 -4.33 -12.65 0.86
CA GLY A 22 -4.53 -13.27 -0.45
C GLY A 22 -5.67 -12.65 -1.26
N LEU A 23 -6.71 -12.14 -0.60
CA LEU A 23 -7.75 -11.32 -1.21
C LEU A 23 -7.29 -9.86 -1.42
N ILE A 24 -6.38 -9.36 -0.58
CA ILE A 24 -5.83 -8.00 -0.64
C ILE A 24 -4.28 -8.01 -0.75
N PRO A 25 -3.66 -8.49 -1.87
CA PRO A 25 -2.24 -8.30 -2.12
C PRO A 25 -1.94 -7.39 -3.33
N ILE A 26 -2.88 -6.54 -3.74
CA ILE A 26 -2.70 -5.65 -4.91
C ILE A 26 -2.91 -4.18 -4.55
N PHE A 27 -3.83 -3.87 -3.63
CA PHE A 27 -4.11 -2.49 -3.18
C PHE A 27 -3.15 -2.00 -2.09
N GLN A 28 -1.84 -2.14 -2.29
CA GLN A 28 -0.92 -1.28 -1.57
C GLN A 28 -1.29 0.16 -1.96
N GLY A 29 -1.80 0.95 -1.01
CA GLY A 29 -2.46 2.23 -1.31
C GLY A 29 -1.64 3.20 -2.17
N TRP A 30 -0.31 3.03 -2.20
CA TRP A 30 0.60 3.76 -3.07
C TRP A 30 0.67 3.24 -4.52
N VAL A 31 0.49 1.94 -4.77
CA VAL A 31 0.48 1.32 -6.12
C VAL A 31 -0.65 1.87 -6.97
N PHE A 32 -1.81 2.17 -6.37
CA PHE A 32 -2.92 2.84 -7.07
C PHE A 32 -3.00 4.34 -6.80
N GLY A 33 -2.63 4.77 -5.59
CA GLY A 33 -2.70 6.17 -5.19
C GLY A 33 -1.76 7.06 -6.00
N ILE A 34 -0.51 6.63 -6.24
CA ILE A 34 0.46 7.43 -6.98
C ILE A 34 0.07 7.56 -8.46
N PRO A 35 -0.22 6.48 -9.20
CA PRO A 35 -0.66 6.61 -10.59
C PRO A 35 -1.98 7.38 -10.72
N GLY A 36 -2.94 7.15 -9.83
CA GLY A 36 -4.21 7.88 -9.81
C GLY A 36 -4.03 9.38 -9.56
N LEU A 37 -3.18 9.77 -8.61
CA LEU A 37 -2.82 11.17 -8.38
C LEU A 37 -2.14 11.80 -9.59
N ILE A 38 -1.26 11.07 -10.28
CA ILE A 38 -0.59 11.54 -11.50
C ILE A 38 -1.62 11.83 -12.60
N ILE A 39 -2.58 10.92 -12.82
CA ILE A 39 -3.66 11.13 -13.79
C ILE A 39 -4.52 12.34 -13.41
N LEU A 40 -4.94 12.44 -12.14
CA LEU A 40 -5.74 13.58 -11.66
C LEU A 40 -5.00 14.92 -11.82
N ALA A 41 -3.68 14.92 -11.66
CA ALA A 41 -2.87 16.11 -11.84
C ALA A 41 -2.80 16.63 -13.29
N GLU A 42 -3.16 15.83 -14.28
CA GLU A 42 -3.29 16.31 -15.67
C GLU A 42 -4.51 17.21 -15.86
N TYR A 43 -5.59 16.95 -15.11
CA TYR A 43 -6.85 17.69 -15.18
C TYR A 43 -6.89 18.87 -14.21
N PHE A 44 -6.27 18.74 -13.03
CA PHE A 44 -6.30 19.77 -11.99
C PHE A 44 -4.94 20.51 -11.87
N PRO A 45 -4.87 21.81 -12.23
CA PRO A 45 -3.62 22.57 -12.19
C PRO A 45 -3.04 22.71 -10.77
N GLN A 46 -3.88 22.60 -9.73
CA GLN A 46 -3.44 22.64 -8.33
C GLN A 46 -2.70 21.34 -7.92
N LEU A 47 -3.24 20.17 -8.30
CA LEU A 47 -2.61 18.87 -8.04
C LEU A 47 -1.29 18.72 -8.80
N LYS A 48 -1.23 19.24 -10.02
CA LYS A 48 0.01 19.30 -10.82
C LYS A 48 1.15 20.00 -10.08
N LYS A 49 0.87 21.13 -9.44
CA LYS A 49 1.88 21.89 -8.66
C LYS A 49 2.39 21.07 -7.47
N ILE A 50 1.50 20.36 -6.77
CA ILE A 50 1.84 19.52 -5.61
C ILE A 50 2.73 18.35 -6.05
N ILE A 51 2.37 17.65 -7.12
CA ILE A 51 3.19 16.55 -7.66
C ILE A 51 4.55 17.06 -8.15
N ASN A 52 4.58 18.19 -8.83
CA ASN A 52 5.84 18.75 -9.34
C ASN A 52 6.76 19.22 -8.20
N TRP A 53 6.20 19.78 -7.13
CA TRP A 53 6.94 20.09 -5.90
C TRP A 53 7.52 18.83 -5.26
N ALA A 54 6.73 17.76 -5.14
CA ALA A 54 7.20 16.48 -4.60
C ALA A 54 8.33 15.87 -5.45
N LYS A 55 8.18 15.88 -6.79
CA LYS A 55 9.21 15.44 -7.75
C LYS A 55 10.51 16.24 -7.59
N ASN A 56 10.41 17.57 -7.50
CA ASN A 56 11.58 18.44 -7.36
C ASN A 56 12.30 18.25 -6.02
N LYS A 57 11.56 18.04 -4.93
CA LYS A 57 12.13 17.76 -3.61
C LYS A 57 12.89 16.43 -3.60
N TYR A 58 12.35 15.40 -4.26
CA TYR A 58 13.02 14.10 -4.37
C TYR A 58 14.25 14.16 -5.27
N LYS A 59 14.16 14.82 -6.44
CA LYS A 59 15.28 14.99 -7.37
C LYS A 59 16.46 15.78 -6.76
N LYS A 60 16.20 16.67 -5.80
CA LYS A 60 17.24 17.42 -5.09
C LYS A 60 17.92 16.62 -3.98
N SER A 61 17.34 15.49 -3.59
CA SER A 61 17.82 14.62 -2.50
C SER A 61 18.61 13.41 -3.00
N LEU A 62 18.68 13.20 -4.32
CA LEU A 62 19.47 12.17 -5.00
C LEU A 62 20.68 12.84 -5.68
#